data_AF-A0A4S9T7I0-F1
#
_entry.id   AF-A0A4S9T7I0-F1
#
_cell.length_a   1.000
_cell.length_b   1.000
_cell.length_c   1.000
_cell.angle_alpha   90.00
_cell.angle_beta   90.00
_cell.angle_gamma   90.00
#
_symmetry.space_group_name_H-M   'P 1'
#
loop_
_entity.id
_entity.type
_entity.pdbx_description
1 polymer ?
#
loop_
_entity_poly.entity_id
_entity_poly.type
_entity_poly.pdbx_seq_one_letter_code
_entity_poly.pdbx_strand_id
1 'polypeptide(L)'
;MDVLRGPWAPNPTSALQAPPPRRISTVAGQRLSAVVSDRATSSHSMSSQSPNLTSRWSDSTHLARTIPRTSHDSMPPAYALHADALEGDKLVAIGPVVRKRGGCKRIGFLVLAALLVIGLGIGLGVGLTRGGGGGKHDQPEGPPPGSGGSVQLAYPVGEYSLVTALRMVETNCTSNANTWRCFPGPTFDQSPAASLATFNWILSNTSTEYATNVSDLSTSGQGVAANLSISASDNPFSIVFDSTPLTFINDTSPRYTFAANISQKIIPAANITADNRATVCFFNQTQVVGTLHLDDTFAQHYTYTGNNASYALWPYAVHVELVSPGGTDTPACYYTNNGVVGQQITDVFTARPAEDLCQCEYRNYF
;
A
#
# COMPACT_ATOMS: atom_id res chain seq x y z
N MET A 1 -38.43 -14.12 68.94
CA MET A 1 -37.99 -15.09 67.91
C MET A 1 -36.49 -15.16 67.96
N ASP A 2 -35.96 -16.36 67.80
CA ASP A 2 -34.83 -16.80 68.61
C ASP A 2 -33.46 -16.46 68.04
N VAL A 3 -32.57 -16.05 68.94
CA VAL A 3 -31.14 -16.22 68.80
C VAL A 3 -30.82 -17.62 69.34
N LEU A 4 -30.27 -18.52 68.52
CA LEU A 4 -29.41 -19.59 69.05
C LEU A 4 -28.43 -20.11 67.98
N ARG A 5 -27.28 -20.59 68.48
CA ARG A 5 -26.07 -20.89 67.71
C ARG A 5 -26.10 -22.30 67.14
N GLY A 6 -25.76 -22.47 65.87
CA GLY A 6 -25.29 -23.73 65.31
C GLY A 6 -23.77 -23.68 65.15
N PRO A 7 -22.97 -24.51 65.86
CA PRO A 7 -21.55 -24.64 65.58
C PRO A 7 -21.33 -25.58 64.39
N TRP A 8 -20.22 -25.40 63.67
CA TRP A 8 -19.33 -26.47 63.15
C TRP A 8 -18.23 -25.80 62.32
N ALA A 9 -17.11 -25.48 62.98
CA ALA A 9 -15.86 -25.11 62.32
C ALA A 9 -14.94 -26.34 62.30
N PRO A 10 -14.43 -26.78 61.14
CA PRO A 10 -13.30 -27.71 61.08
C PRO A 10 -12.00 -27.01 61.52
N ASN A 11 -11.17 -27.70 62.30
CA ASN A 11 -9.92 -27.16 62.83
C ASN A 11 -8.88 -26.85 61.74
N PRO A 12 -8.10 -25.76 61.85
CA PRO A 12 -7.00 -25.44 60.95
C PRO A 12 -5.67 -26.05 61.43
N THR A 13 -5.45 -27.34 61.19
CA THR A 13 -4.12 -27.98 61.37
C THR A 13 -3.92 -29.19 60.45
N SER A 14 -3.24 -28.99 59.34
CA SER A 14 -2.38 -30.02 58.70
C SER A 14 -1.32 -29.36 57.83
N ALA A 15 -0.12 -29.91 57.91
CA ALA A 15 1.12 -29.30 57.48
C ALA A 15 1.26 -29.09 55.96
N LEU A 16 2.11 -28.11 55.64
CA LEU A 16 2.95 -28.04 54.44
C LEU A 16 3.36 -29.43 53.93
N GLN A 17 2.81 -29.85 52.79
CA GLN A 17 3.28 -31.02 52.03
C GLN A 17 3.64 -30.56 50.61
N ALA A 18 4.87 -30.08 50.43
CA ALA A 18 5.39 -29.74 49.10
C ALA A 18 5.53 -31.01 48.23
N PRO A 19 5.25 -30.94 46.91
CA PRO A 19 5.40 -32.10 46.03
C PRO A 19 6.89 -32.50 45.90
N PRO A 20 7.20 -33.81 45.82
CA PRO A 20 8.57 -34.29 45.79
C PRO A 20 9.29 -33.89 44.48
N PRO A 21 10.57 -33.48 44.53
CA PRO A 21 11.31 -33.03 43.36
C PRO A 21 11.61 -34.20 42.40
N ARG A 22 11.18 -34.07 41.14
CA ARG A 22 11.54 -35.02 40.08
C ARG A 22 13.01 -34.83 39.69
N ARG A 23 13.85 -35.84 39.93
CA ARG A 23 15.17 -35.95 39.28
C ARG A 23 14.97 -36.25 37.80
N ILE A 24 15.41 -35.35 36.92
CA ILE A 24 15.70 -35.68 35.52
C ILE A 24 17.20 -35.97 35.45
N SER A 25 17.57 -37.19 35.07
CA SER A 25 18.96 -37.58 34.85
C SER A 25 19.47 -36.90 33.58
N THR A 26 20.38 -35.94 33.72
CA THR A 26 21.14 -35.40 32.59
C THR A 26 22.31 -36.32 32.26
N VAL A 27 22.39 -36.77 31.00
CA VAL A 27 23.61 -37.45 30.49
C VAL A 27 24.69 -36.38 30.31
N ALA A 28 25.81 -36.56 30.99
CA ALA A 28 26.93 -35.63 30.94
C ALA A 28 27.85 -35.94 29.75
N GLY A 29 28.39 -34.90 29.11
CA GLY A 29 29.67 -35.02 28.40
C GLY A 29 29.84 -34.23 27.10
N GLN A 30 30.37 -32.99 27.24
CA GLN A 30 31.25 -32.20 26.34
C GLN A 30 30.79 -30.72 26.36
N ARG A 31 31.47 -29.81 27.07
CA ARG A 31 32.76 -29.13 26.74
C ARG A 31 32.63 -28.33 25.42
N LEU A 32 32.88 -27.02 25.36
CA LEU A 32 33.90 -26.21 26.06
C LEU A 32 33.59 -24.68 26.09
N SER A 33 34.18 -23.99 27.08
CA SER A 33 34.60 -22.57 27.15
C SER A 33 33.65 -21.43 26.72
N ALA A 34 33.28 -20.59 27.70
CA ALA A 34 32.83 -19.22 27.49
C ALA A 34 33.99 -18.30 27.07
N VAL A 35 33.68 -17.25 26.29
CA VAL A 35 34.55 -16.07 26.12
C VAL A 35 33.73 -14.83 26.48
N VAL A 36 34.18 -14.14 27.54
CA VAL A 36 33.72 -12.80 27.90
C VAL A 36 34.27 -11.81 26.86
N SER A 37 33.47 -10.79 26.50
CA SER A 37 33.98 -9.62 25.79
C SER A 37 33.62 -8.37 26.58
N ASP A 38 34.56 -7.92 27.41
CA ASP A 38 34.51 -6.64 28.09
C ASP A 38 34.75 -5.48 27.12
N ARG A 39 34.28 -4.29 27.53
CA ARG A 39 34.36 -3.04 26.77
C ARG A 39 35.32 -2.08 27.45
N ALA A 40 36.41 -1.71 26.79
CA ALA A 40 37.27 -0.59 27.17
C ALA A 40 37.97 0.04 25.95
N THR A 41 38.47 1.26 26.09
CA THR A 41 38.77 2.18 24.99
C THR A 41 40.27 2.57 24.91
N SER A 42 40.68 3.04 23.73
CA SER A 42 41.78 4.02 23.45
C SER A 42 43.28 3.63 23.47
N SER A 43 43.88 3.73 22.25
CA SER A 43 45.15 4.40 21.87
C SER A 43 46.53 4.01 22.46
N HIS A 44 47.46 3.50 21.62
CA HIS A 44 48.50 4.30 20.92
C HIS A 44 49.45 3.45 20.01
N SER A 45 50.18 4.15 19.13
CA SER A 45 51.12 3.76 18.04
C SER A 45 52.25 2.74 18.36
N MET A 46 52.98 2.11 17.42
CA MET A 46 53.61 2.65 16.19
C MET A 46 54.03 1.56 15.14
N SER A 47 54.21 1.99 13.86
CA SER A 47 55.05 1.48 12.74
C SER A 47 55.40 -0.03 12.60
N SER A 48 55.46 -0.68 11.42
CA SER A 48 55.34 -0.31 9.99
C SER A 48 54.90 -1.60 9.20
N GLN A 49 54.88 -1.77 7.87
CA GLN A 49 55.42 -1.06 6.70
C GLN A 49 54.53 -1.34 5.46
N SER A 50 54.93 -0.92 4.24
CA SER A 50 54.20 -1.17 2.97
C SER A 50 55.07 -1.91 1.93
N PRO A 51 54.47 -2.41 0.82
CA PRO A 51 54.53 -1.60 -0.41
C PRO A 51 53.23 -1.53 -1.24
N ASN A 52 53.16 -0.52 -2.11
CA ASN A 52 52.02 -0.19 -2.96
C ASN A 52 52.01 -0.98 -4.29
N LEU A 53 50.81 -1.13 -4.88
CA LEU A 53 50.62 -1.38 -6.31
C LEU A 53 49.54 -0.43 -6.85
N THR A 54 49.76 0.13 -8.05
CA THR A 54 48.98 1.24 -8.62
C THR A 54 48.40 0.92 -10.00
N SER A 55 47.12 1.25 -10.20
CA SER A 55 46.51 1.67 -11.47
C SER A 55 45.19 2.36 -11.11
N ARG A 56 44.81 3.58 -11.54
CA ARG A 56 45.07 4.41 -12.72
C ARG A 56 44.32 3.96 -13.97
N TRP A 57 43.01 4.22 -13.98
CA TRP A 57 42.19 4.37 -15.18
C TRP A 57 41.74 5.82 -15.29
N SER A 58 41.68 6.34 -16.53
CA SER A 58 41.53 7.76 -16.83
C SER A 58 40.24 8.05 -17.58
N ASP A 59 39.72 9.28 -17.42
CA ASP A 59 38.70 9.87 -18.28
C ASP A 59 39.09 9.88 -19.76
N SER A 60 38.10 9.73 -20.62
CA SER A 60 38.14 10.15 -22.03
C SER A 60 36.71 10.30 -22.57
N THR A 61 36.25 11.53 -22.73
CA THR A 61 35.05 11.85 -23.52
C THR A 61 35.44 12.09 -24.97
N HIS A 62 34.68 11.54 -25.94
CA HIS A 62 34.27 12.25 -27.15
C HIS A 62 33.23 11.44 -27.97
N LEU A 63 32.43 12.16 -28.75
CA LEU A 63 31.18 11.70 -29.39
C LEU A 63 31.38 10.99 -30.74
N ALA A 64 30.65 9.89 -31.00
CA ALA A 64 30.12 9.57 -32.33
C ALA A 64 29.04 8.44 -32.34
N ARG A 65 27.78 8.86 -32.55
CA ARG A 65 26.64 8.14 -33.16
C ARG A 65 26.88 6.74 -33.79
N THR A 66 26.41 5.68 -33.13
CA THR A 66 25.65 4.57 -33.77
C THR A 66 24.76 3.87 -32.75
N ILE A 67 23.51 3.55 -33.12
CA ILE A 67 22.52 2.87 -32.27
C ILE A 67 22.59 1.35 -32.51
N PRO A 68 22.88 0.51 -31.49
CA PRO A 68 22.54 -0.90 -31.51
C PRO A 68 21.08 -1.09 -31.04
N ARG A 69 20.32 -1.91 -31.76
CA ARG A 69 18.97 -2.30 -31.36
C ARG A 69 18.98 -3.05 -30.02
N THR A 70 18.05 -2.72 -29.14
CA THR A 70 17.72 -3.56 -27.98
C THR A 70 16.97 -4.81 -28.45
N SER A 71 17.63 -5.97 -28.43
CA SER A 71 16.96 -7.27 -28.44
C SER A 71 16.61 -7.64 -27.00
N HIS A 72 15.35 -7.98 -26.74
CA HIS A 72 14.92 -8.61 -25.50
C HIS A 72 15.50 -10.02 -25.33
N ASP A 73 15.24 -10.61 -24.15
CA ASP A 73 15.49 -12.00 -23.75
C ASP A 73 16.89 -12.36 -23.23
N SER A 74 17.32 -11.66 -22.18
CA SER A 74 18.27 -12.21 -21.19
C SER A 74 17.51 -13.04 -20.15
N MET A 75 17.35 -14.34 -20.41
CA MET A 75 16.83 -15.30 -19.42
C MET A 75 17.81 -15.38 -18.22
N PRO A 76 17.36 -15.34 -16.96
CA PRO A 76 18.27 -15.46 -15.82
C PRO A 76 18.96 -16.84 -15.81
N PRO A 77 20.20 -16.93 -15.31
CA PRO A 77 20.95 -18.18 -15.31
C PRO A 77 20.25 -19.25 -14.47
N ALA A 78 20.24 -20.49 -14.96
CA ALA A 78 19.64 -21.61 -14.26
C ALA A 78 20.38 -21.90 -12.94
N TYR A 79 19.64 -21.95 -11.84
CA TYR A 79 20.13 -22.38 -10.54
C TYR A 79 20.46 -23.88 -10.60
N ALA A 80 21.76 -24.19 -10.48
CA ALA A 80 22.23 -25.56 -10.34
C ALA A 80 21.92 -26.08 -8.92
N LEU A 81 20.76 -26.73 -8.76
CA LEU A 81 20.50 -27.53 -7.56
C LEU A 81 21.42 -28.75 -7.59
N HIS A 82 22.36 -28.82 -6.63
CA HIS A 82 22.97 -30.09 -6.25
C HIS A 82 21.88 -30.96 -5.62
N ALA A 83 21.49 -32.01 -6.34
CA ALA A 83 20.70 -33.10 -5.80
C ALA A 83 21.65 -34.29 -5.62
N ASP A 84 22.01 -34.58 -4.36
CA ASP A 84 22.66 -35.85 -4.03
C ASP A 84 21.75 -37.01 -4.41
N ALA A 85 22.34 -38.06 -4.97
CA ALA A 85 21.59 -39.21 -5.47
C ALA A 85 20.97 -40.01 -4.33
N LEU A 86 19.64 -39.99 -4.23
CA LEU A 86 18.87 -40.98 -3.48
C LEU A 86 17.98 -41.78 -4.43
N GLU A 87 18.27 -43.08 -4.44
CA GLU A 87 17.72 -44.12 -5.30
C GLU A 87 16.25 -44.41 -4.95
N GLY A 88 15.35 -44.47 -5.95
CA GLY A 88 13.91 -44.68 -5.70
C GLY A 88 13.02 -44.57 -6.93
N ASP A 89 12.74 -45.70 -7.59
CA ASP A 89 11.93 -45.78 -8.81
C ASP A 89 10.44 -45.43 -8.62
N LYS A 90 9.94 -44.48 -9.42
CA LYS A 90 8.72 -44.62 -10.26
C LYS A 90 8.39 -43.32 -11.01
N LEU A 91 8.66 -43.28 -12.32
CA LEU A 91 8.11 -42.26 -13.21
C LEU A 91 7.06 -42.87 -14.15
N VAL A 92 5.84 -42.33 -14.11
CA VAL A 92 4.77 -42.65 -15.07
C VAL A 92 5.03 -41.88 -16.36
N ALA A 93 5.12 -42.58 -17.49
CA ALA A 93 5.36 -41.96 -18.78
C ALA A 93 4.12 -41.20 -19.28
N ILE A 94 4.26 -39.89 -19.47
CA ILE A 94 3.26 -39.04 -20.16
C ILE A 94 3.65 -38.93 -21.63
N GLY A 95 2.80 -39.44 -22.53
CA GLY A 95 3.05 -39.46 -23.97
C GLY A 95 2.92 -38.08 -24.65
N PRO A 96 3.49 -37.91 -25.86
CA PRO A 96 3.53 -36.62 -26.54
C PRO A 96 2.18 -36.20 -27.15
N VAL A 97 1.74 -34.97 -26.88
CA VAL A 97 0.52 -34.39 -27.45
C VAL A 97 0.79 -33.84 -28.85
N VAL A 98 0.30 -34.52 -29.88
CA VAL A 98 0.36 -34.07 -31.28
C VAL A 98 -0.69 -32.98 -31.53
N ARG A 99 -0.28 -31.70 -31.55
CA ARG A 99 -1.12 -30.60 -32.06
C ARG A 99 -1.18 -30.61 -33.59
N LYS A 100 -2.33 -31.01 -34.15
CA LYS A 100 -2.61 -30.88 -35.59
C LYS A 100 -2.67 -29.40 -36.01
N ARG A 101 -1.75 -28.97 -36.88
CA ARG A 101 -1.84 -27.68 -37.59
C ARG A 101 -2.91 -27.76 -38.69
N GLY A 102 -3.95 -26.93 -38.62
CA GLY A 102 -4.91 -26.74 -39.71
C GLY A 102 -5.91 -25.62 -39.38
N GLY A 103 -5.76 -24.44 -40.00
CA GLY A 103 -6.72 -23.34 -39.80
C GLY A 103 -6.31 -21.91 -40.18
N CYS A 104 -5.03 -21.61 -40.43
CA CYS A 104 -4.58 -20.21 -40.55
C CYS A 104 -5.23 -19.38 -41.68
N LYS A 105 -5.77 -20.00 -42.73
CA LYS A 105 -6.28 -19.29 -43.91
C LYS A 105 -7.59 -18.51 -43.66
N ARG A 106 -8.34 -18.82 -42.59
CA ARG A 106 -9.57 -18.08 -42.21
C ARG A 106 -9.29 -16.87 -41.31
N ILE A 107 -8.25 -16.94 -40.46
CA ILE A 107 -7.90 -15.86 -39.52
C ILE A 107 -7.34 -14.65 -40.27
N GLY A 108 -6.49 -14.85 -41.28
CA GLY A 108 -5.92 -13.76 -42.07
C GLY A 108 -6.96 -12.88 -42.79
N PHE A 109 -8.09 -13.46 -43.21
CA PHE A 109 -9.17 -12.71 -43.87
C PHE A 109 -9.94 -11.80 -42.89
N LEU A 110 -10.14 -12.25 -41.65
CA LEU A 110 -10.80 -11.46 -40.61
C LEU A 110 -9.94 -10.26 -40.18
N VAL A 111 -8.62 -10.44 -40.07
CA VAL A 111 -7.69 -9.34 -39.75
C VAL A 111 -7.66 -8.29 -40.87
N LEU A 112 -7.65 -8.72 -42.14
CA LEU A 112 -7.71 -7.80 -43.28
C LEU A 112 -9.03 -7.00 -43.33
N ALA A 113 -10.16 -7.67 -43.06
CA ALA A 113 -11.47 -7.01 -43.01
C ALA A 113 -11.55 -5.97 -41.88
N ALA A 114 -11.03 -6.27 -40.69
CA ALA A 114 -11.00 -5.34 -39.56
C ALA A 114 -10.18 -4.07 -39.88
N LEU A 115 -9.02 -4.21 -40.54
CA LEU A 115 -8.18 -3.07 -40.93
C LEU A 115 -8.86 -2.15 -41.96
N LEU A 116 -9.65 -2.70 -42.89
CA LEU A 116 -10.40 -1.90 -43.87
C LEU A 116 -11.51 -1.06 -43.20
N VAL A 117 -12.19 -1.59 -42.19
CA VAL A 117 -13.21 -0.86 -41.43
C VAL A 117 -12.58 0.31 -40.67
N ILE A 118 -11.44 0.08 -40.00
CA ILE A 118 -10.72 1.14 -39.25
C ILE A 118 -10.19 2.22 -40.21
N GLY A 119 -9.65 1.83 -41.37
CA GLY A 119 -9.14 2.77 -42.37
C GLY A 119 -10.22 3.69 -42.96
N LEU A 120 -11.43 3.16 -43.20
CA LEU A 120 -12.55 3.95 -43.70
C LEU A 120 -13.14 4.90 -42.65
N GLY A 121 -13.10 4.53 -41.36
CA GLY A 121 -13.64 5.36 -40.27
C GLY A 121 -12.87 6.67 -40.03
N ILE A 122 -11.55 6.69 -40.28
CA ILE A 122 -10.70 7.87 -40.02
C ILE A 122 -10.57 8.76 -41.28
N GLY A 123 -10.75 8.20 -42.48
CA GLY A 123 -10.47 8.88 -43.75
C GLY A 123 -11.50 9.91 -44.24
N LEU A 124 -12.67 10.05 -43.59
CA LEU A 124 -13.77 10.91 -44.06
C LEU A 124 -14.02 12.18 -43.22
N GLY A 125 -13.26 12.38 -42.13
CA GLY A 125 -13.51 13.45 -41.16
C GLY A 125 -12.85 14.80 -41.43
N VAL A 126 -11.93 14.91 -42.40
CA VAL A 126 -11.10 16.12 -42.59
C VAL A 126 -11.09 16.57 -44.05
N GLY A 127 -12.11 17.33 -44.46
CA GLY A 127 -12.08 18.03 -45.74
C GLY A 127 -13.42 18.53 -46.26
N LEU A 128 -13.91 19.67 -45.76
CA LEU A 128 -14.75 20.63 -46.51
C LEU A 128 -15.05 21.92 -45.72
N THR A 129 -14.02 22.74 -45.47
CA THR A 129 -14.20 24.15 -45.10
C THR A 129 -13.30 25.05 -45.95
N ARG A 130 -13.80 25.43 -47.13
CA ARG A 130 -13.13 26.37 -48.04
C ARG A 130 -14.06 27.52 -48.40
N GLY A 131 -13.74 28.70 -47.89
CA GLY A 131 -14.29 29.99 -48.27
C GLY A 131 -13.69 31.08 -47.38
N GLY A 132 -13.26 32.24 -47.87
CA GLY A 132 -13.23 32.68 -49.27
C GLY A 132 -13.35 34.20 -49.37
N GLY A 133 -12.22 34.91 -49.32
CA GLY A 133 -12.13 36.38 -49.37
C GLY A 133 -12.10 37.03 -47.98
N GLY A 134 -11.32 38.07 -47.71
CA GLY A 134 -10.35 38.77 -48.57
C GLY A 134 -10.53 40.29 -48.51
N GLY A 135 -9.77 40.99 -47.65
CA GLY A 135 -9.82 42.45 -47.53
C GLY A 135 -8.85 43.00 -46.48
N LYS A 136 -8.05 44.00 -46.88
CA LYS A 136 -7.06 44.79 -46.11
C LYS A 136 -7.70 45.46 -44.86
N HIS A 137 -6.99 45.98 -43.85
CA HIS A 137 -5.71 46.71 -43.84
C HIS A 137 -5.07 46.74 -42.43
N ASP A 138 -3.78 47.12 -42.38
CA ASP A 138 -3.00 47.70 -41.27
C ASP A 138 -2.68 46.94 -39.96
N GLN A 139 -1.37 46.86 -39.74
CA GLN A 139 -0.61 46.61 -38.51
C GLN A 139 0.29 47.85 -38.35
N PRO A 140 0.44 48.48 -37.16
CA PRO A 140 1.34 47.94 -36.15
C PRO A 140 1.09 48.30 -34.66
N GLU A 141 1.10 47.29 -33.80
CA GLU A 141 1.93 47.30 -32.58
C GLU A 141 2.16 45.86 -32.08
N GLY A 142 3.34 45.60 -31.50
CA GLY A 142 3.76 44.24 -31.12
C GLY A 142 3.78 44.04 -29.60
N PRO A 143 3.11 43.00 -29.07
CA PRO A 143 3.30 42.56 -27.68
C PRO A 143 4.59 41.74 -27.52
N PRO A 144 5.24 41.75 -26.33
CA PRO A 144 6.45 40.97 -26.07
C PRO A 144 6.18 39.46 -25.98
N PRO A 145 7.18 38.61 -26.23
CA PRO A 145 7.03 37.15 -26.18
C PRO A 145 7.16 36.60 -24.76
N GLY A 146 6.31 35.61 -24.43
CA GLY A 146 6.68 34.56 -23.48
C GLY A 146 6.47 34.85 -22.00
N SER A 147 5.22 34.90 -21.56
CA SER A 147 4.84 34.25 -20.29
C SER A 147 4.02 33.02 -20.65
N GLY A 148 4.52 31.84 -20.31
CA GLY A 148 3.83 30.59 -20.61
C GLY A 148 2.46 30.59 -19.95
N GLY A 149 1.40 30.49 -20.75
CA GLY A 149 0.07 30.24 -20.21
C GLY A 149 0.13 28.93 -19.44
N SER A 150 -0.08 29.00 -18.12
CA SER A 150 -0.47 27.82 -17.36
C SER A 150 -1.74 27.29 -18.01
N VAL A 151 -1.62 26.14 -18.69
CA VAL A 151 -2.79 25.32 -18.98
C VAL A 151 -3.28 24.89 -17.61
N GLN A 152 -4.21 25.66 -17.04
CA GLN A 152 -4.74 25.41 -15.71
C GLN A 152 -5.39 24.03 -15.74
N LEU A 153 -4.76 23.06 -15.07
CA LEU A 153 -5.15 21.67 -15.15
C LEU A 153 -6.51 21.48 -14.43
N ALA A 154 -7.59 21.57 -15.21
CA ALA A 154 -8.94 21.19 -14.81
C ALA A 154 -9.11 19.65 -14.88
N TYR A 155 -8.43 18.93 -13.98
CA TYR A 155 -8.42 17.46 -13.97
C TYR A 155 -8.75 16.92 -12.58
N PRO A 156 -10.02 16.57 -12.33
CA PRO A 156 -10.40 15.69 -11.23
C PRO A 156 -10.67 14.25 -11.68
N VAL A 157 -10.54 13.92 -12.97
CA VAL A 157 -10.73 12.56 -13.52
C VAL A 157 -9.36 12.04 -13.98
N GLY A 158 -9.00 10.85 -13.50
CA GLY A 158 -7.69 10.25 -13.81
C GLY A 158 -7.22 9.23 -12.77
N GLU A 159 -6.05 8.65 -13.03
CA GLU A 159 -5.33 7.75 -12.13
C GLU A 159 -4.27 8.55 -11.37
N TYR A 160 -4.37 8.61 -10.04
CA TYR A 160 -3.52 9.45 -9.19
C TYR A 160 -2.77 8.68 -8.10
N SER A 161 -1.49 8.98 -7.94
CA SER A 161 -0.69 8.62 -6.78
C SER A 161 -0.76 9.73 -5.74
N LEU A 162 -1.35 9.42 -4.59
CA LEU A 162 -1.46 10.30 -3.44
C LEU A 162 -0.35 9.93 -2.45
N VAL A 163 0.68 10.79 -2.35
CA VAL A 163 1.81 10.58 -1.44
C VAL A 163 1.54 11.33 -0.14
N THR A 164 1.48 10.59 0.97
CA THR A 164 1.14 11.08 2.31
C THR A 164 2.16 10.56 3.33
N ALA A 165 2.06 11.00 4.58
CA ALA A 165 2.79 10.42 5.69
C ALA A 165 1.82 9.95 6.77
N LEU A 166 2.07 8.77 7.35
CA LEU A 166 1.37 8.30 8.55
C LEU A 166 1.69 9.24 9.72
N ARG A 167 0.70 9.97 10.22
CA ARG A 167 0.85 10.92 11.33
C ARG A 167 0.48 10.29 12.66
N MET A 168 -0.72 9.70 12.74
CA MET A 168 -1.28 9.19 13.99
C MET A 168 -1.68 7.72 13.86
N VAL A 169 -1.49 6.98 14.95
CA VAL A 169 -1.98 5.61 15.13
C VAL A 169 -2.69 5.54 16.48
N GLU A 170 -3.99 5.29 16.46
CA GLU A 170 -4.75 4.96 17.67
C GLU A 170 -5.15 3.48 17.66
N THR A 171 -5.21 2.86 18.84
CA THR A 171 -5.45 1.41 19.00
C THR A 171 -6.52 1.09 20.05
N ASN A 172 -7.32 2.09 20.46
CA ASN A 172 -8.20 1.98 21.62
C ASN A 172 -9.37 1.00 21.38
N CYS A 173 -9.82 0.85 20.13
CA CYS A 173 -10.90 -0.06 19.74
C CYS A 173 -10.67 -1.57 20.02
N THR A 174 -9.45 -1.96 20.40
CA THR A 174 -9.09 -3.35 20.69
C THR A 174 -8.54 -3.52 22.12
N SER A 175 -8.69 -4.71 22.70
CA SER A 175 -8.00 -5.04 23.96
C SER A 175 -6.49 -5.30 23.78
N ASN A 176 -6.03 -5.52 22.54
CA ASN A 176 -4.65 -5.82 22.22
C ASN A 176 -4.15 -5.01 21.01
N ALA A 177 -3.39 -3.95 21.28
CA ALA A 177 -2.87 -3.00 20.29
C ALA A 177 -2.10 -3.66 19.12
N ASN A 178 -1.49 -4.84 19.33
CA ASN A 178 -0.79 -5.57 18.26
C ASN A 178 -1.70 -6.01 17.11
N THR A 179 -3.02 -6.00 17.30
CA THR A 179 -3.99 -6.38 16.27
C THR A 179 -4.35 -5.24 15.32
N TRP A 180 -4.14 -3.98 15.68
CA TRP A 180 -4.29 -2.85 14.76
C TRP A 180 -2.93 -2.43 14.20
N ARG A 181 -2.87 -2.17 12.89
CA ARG A 181 -1.62 -1.84 12.18
C ARG A 181 -1.91 -0.90 11.01
N CYS A 182 -1.16 0.19 10.99
CA CYS A 182 -1.14 1.14 9.89
C CYS A 182 0.09 0.88 9.02
N PHE A 183 -0.08 0.87 7.70
CA PHE A 183 1.05 0.91 6.76
C PHE A 183 1.69 2.32 6.78
N PRO A 184 3.01 2.52 6.61
CA PRO A 184 4.07 1.50 6.58
C PRO A 184 4.46 0.97 7.96
N GLY A 185 4.07 1.63 9.04
CA GLY A 185 4.34 1.23 10.43
C GLY A 185 4.75 2.40 11.31
N PRO A 186 5.90 3.05 11.05
CA PRO A 186 6.34 4.19 11.85
C PRO A 186 5.56 5.47 11.50
N THR A 187 5.26 6.29 12.50
CA THR A 187 4.70 7.63 12.27
C THR A 187 5.78 8.61 11.80
N PHE A 188 5.36 9.75 11.25
CA PHE A 188 6.26 10.80 10.77
C PHE A 188 7.21 11.30 11.85
N ASP A 189 6.73 11.42 13.09
CA ASP A 189 7.53 11.88 14.23
C ASP A 189 8.58 10.84 14.66
N GLN A 190 8.35 9.55 14.37
CA GLN A 190 9.32 8.47 14.59
C GLN A 190 10.35 8.38 13.45
N SER A 191 9.91 8.54 12.20
CA SER A 191 10.78 8.56 11.03
C SER A 191 10.08 9.17 9.81
N PRO A 192 10.38 10.43 9.43
CA PRO A 192 9.72 11.08 8.30
C PRO A 192 9.82 10.28 6.99
N ALA A 193 11.02 9.78 6.66
CA ALA A 193 11.26 9.03 5.43
C ALA A 193 10.61 7.63 5.43
N ALA A 194 10.54 6.95 6.57
CA ALA A 194 9.94 5.62 6.65
C ALA A 194 8.42 5.66 6.90
N SER A 195 7.84 6.82 7.21
CA SER A 195 6.40 7.03 7.42
C SER A 195 5.58 7.24 6.13
N LEU A 196 6.26 7.40 4.99
CA LEU A 196 5.61 7.74 3.72
C LEU A 196 4.71 6.60 3.23
N ALA A 197 3.47 6.93 2.91
CA ALA A 197 2.49 6.05 2.30
C ALA A 197 2.09 6.59 0.93
N THR A 198 1.92 5.69 -0.04
CA THR A 198 1.43 6.02 -1.38
C THR A 198 0.16 5.24 -1.65
N PHE A 199 -0.91 5.96 -1.95
CA PHE A 199 -2.19 5.40 -2.36
C PHE A 199 -2.38 5.65 -3.85
N ASN A 200 -2.77 4.62 -4.61
CA ASN A 200 -2.99 4.72 -6.05
C ASN A 200 -4.48 4.55 -6.31
N TRP A 201 -5.16 5.67 -6.53
CA TRP A 201 -6.61 5.76 -6.62
C TRP A 201 -7.04 6.34 -7.97
N ILE A 202 -8.26 6.00 -8.38
CA ILE A 202 -8.83 6.36 -9.67
C ILE A 202 -10.06 7.21 -9.40
N LEU A 203 -10.06 8.45 -9.92
CA LEU A 203 -11.25 9.29 -9.93
C LEU A 203 -11.91 9.17 -11.30
N SER A 204 -13.20 8.82 -11.29
CA SER A 204 -14.03 8.59 -12.48
C SER A 204 -15.22 9.53 -12.49
N ASN A 205 -15.69 9.96 -13.66
CA ASN A 205 -16.90 10.77 -13.77
C ASN A 205 -18.16 9.90 -13.82
N THR A 206 -19.22 10.35 -13.14
CA THR A 206 -20.56 9.73 -13.21
C THR A 206 -21.55 10.57 -14.02
N SER A 207 -21.11 11.74 -14.51
CA SER A 207 -21.88 12.65 -15.37
C SER A 207 -20.94 13.34 -16.39
N THR A 208 -21.54 14.05 -17.35
CA THR A 208 -20.83 15.01 -18.22
C THR A 208 -20.51 16.33 -17.51
N GLU A 209 -21.26 16.65 -16.46
CA GLU A 209 -21.06 17.84 -15.62
C GLU A 209 -20.67 17.40 -14.21
N TYR A 210 -19.48 17.81 -13.75
CA TYR A 210 -18.94 17.51 -12.43
C TYR A 210 -18.27 18.76 -11.84
N ALA A 211 -18.23 18.83 -10.51
CA ALA A 211 -17.51 19.91 -9.83
C ALA A 211 -15.99 19.76 -10.06
N THR A 212 -15.25 20.86 -10.01
CA THR A 212 -13.80 20.94 -10.29
C THR A 212 -13.14 22.01 -9.41
N ASN A 213 -11.81 22.15 -9.50
CA ASN A 213 -11.06 23.27 -8.93
C ASN A 213 -11.44 24.65 -9.51
N VAL A 214 -12.10 24.70 -10.68
CA VAL A 214 -12.57 25.94 -11.33
C VAL A 214 -14.09 26.12 -11.28
N SER A 215 -14.79 25.37 -10.43
CA SER A 215 -16.23 25.50 -10.27
C SER A 215 -16.59 26.64 -9.31
N ASP A 216 -17.23 27.70 -9.83
CA ASP A 216 -17.75 28.85 -9.07
C ASP A 216 -18.90 28.51 -8.09
N LEU A 217 -19.17 27.22 -7.87
CA LEU A 217 -20.21 26.75 -6.96
C LEU A 217 -19.71 26.83 -5.52
N SER A 218 -20.23 27.78 -4.74
CA SER A 218 -20.08 27.76 -3.27
C SER A 218 -21.12 26.81 -2.65
N THR A 219 -20.73 26.09 -1.60
CA THR A 219 -21.59 25.14 -0.89
C THR A 219 -21.57 25.38 0.61
N SER A 220 -22.52 24.81 1.34
CA SER A 220 -22.36 24.62 2.79
C SER A 220 -21.28 23.57 3.09
N GLY A 221 -20.86 23.46 4.36
CA GLY A 221 -19.94 22.40 4.81
C GLY A 221 -20.50 20.96 4.76
N GLN A 222 -21.77 20.77 4.38
CA GLN A 222 -22.31 19.45 4.03
C GLN A 222 -22.05 19.07 2.55
N GLY A 223 -21.66 20.04 1.72
CA GLY A 223 -21.37 19.85 0.30
C GLY A 223 -22.58 19.54 -0.58
N VAL A 224 -22.28 19.11 -1.80
CA VAL A 224 -23.20 18.59 -2.81
C VAL A 224 -22.56 17.38 -3.51
N ALA A 225 -23.32 16.58 -4.25
CA ALA A 225 -22.74 15.51 -5.07
C ALA A 225 -21.77 16.10 -6.11
N ALA A 226 -20.54 15.57 -6.18
CA ALA A 226 -19.53 16.04 -7.13
C ALA A 226 -19.78 15.55 -8.58
N ASN A 227 -20.68 14.58 -8.76
CA ASN A 227 -20.83 13.75 -9.96
C ASN A 227 -19.53 13.04 -10.41
N LEU A 228 -18.72 12.67 -9.42
CA LEU A 228 -17.53 11.86 -9.54
C LEU A 228 -17.60 10.70 -8.54
N SER A 229 -16.87 9.63 -8.82
CA SER A 229 -16.58 8.55 -7.87
C SER A 229 -15.08 8.33 -7.75
N ILE A 230 -14.66 7.80 -6.62
CA ILE A 230 -13.28 7.39 -6.34
C ILE A 230 -13.24 5.89 -6.03
N SER A 231 -12.20 5.20 -6.51
CA SER A 231 -11.92 3.80 -6.20
C SER A 231 -10.44 3.58 -5.99
N ALA A 232 -10.07 2.55 -5.23
CA ALA A 232 -8.69 2.14 -5.11
C ALA A 232 -8.28 1.12 -6.18
N SER A 233 -6.99 1.09 -6.53
CA SER A 233 -6.41 -0.02 -7.28
C SER A 233 -6.34 -1.29 -6.42
N ASP A 234 -6.52 -2.46 -7.05
CA ASP A 234 -6.36 -3.78 -6.41
C ASP A 234 -4.90 -4.02 -5.99
N ASN A 235 -4.53 -3.54 -4.80
CA ASN A 235 -3.20 -3.70 -4.23
C ASN A 235 -3.31 -4.23 -2.78
N PRO A 236 -2.91 -5.50 -2.50
CA PRO A 236 -3.03 -6.10 -1.18
C PRO A 236 -2.11 -5.48 -0.11
N PHE A 237 -1.28 -4.49 -0.47
CA PHE A 237 -0.42 -3.72 0.43
C PHE A 237 -0.87 -2.25 0.58
N SER A 238 -2.03 -1.88 0.04
CA SER A 238 -2.60 -0.54 0.11
C SER A 238 -4.01 -0.56 0.71
N ILE A 239 -4.60 0.62 0.85
CA ILE A 239 -6.02 0.76 1.23
C ILE A 239 -6.85 0.46 -0.02
N VAL A 240 -7.62 -0.62 0.00
CA VAL A 240 -8.49 -1.03 -1.11
C VAL A 240 -9.96 -0.83 -0.72
N PHE A 241 -10.72 -0.17 -1.59
CA PHE A 241 -12.16 0.07 -1.45
C PHE A 241 -12.83 0.18 -2.84
N ASP A 242 -14.10 -0.24 -2.89
CA ASP A 242 -14.95 -0.18 -4.08
C ASP A 242 -15.30 1.26 -4.49
N SER A 243 -15.78 1.44 -5.72
CA SER A 243 -16.16 2.76 -6.24
C SER A 243 -17.20 3.45 -5.35
N THR A 244 -16.79 4.61 -4.80
CA THR A 244 -17.52 5.37 -3.78
C THR A 244 -17.78 6.78 -4.31
N PRO A 245 -19.00 7.35 -4.17
CA PRO A 245 -19.30 8.69 -4.66
C PRO A 245 -18.52 9.77 -3.88
N LEU A 246 -18.15 10.84 -4.60
CA LEU A 246 -17.50 12.02 -4.03
C LEU A 246 -18.53 13.13 -3.73
N THR A 247 -18.38 13.78 -2.58
CA THR A 247 -19.08 15.02 -2.21
C THR A 247 -18.14 16.19 -2.44
N PHE A 248 -18.57 17.22 -3.17
CA PHE A 248 -17.83 18.46 -3.34
C PHE A 248 -18.25 19.47 -2.27
N ILE A 249 -17.27 20.07 -1.60
CA ILE A 249 -17.46 21.12 -0.59
C ILE A 249 -16.62 22.34 -0.98
N ASN A 250 -17.25 23.52 -1.00
CA ASN A 250 -16.62 24.81 -1.25
C ASN A 250 -17.25 25.89 -0.34
N ASP A 251 -17.03 25.71 0.96
CA ASP A 251 -17.44 26.64 2.03
C ASP A 251 -16.34 27.68 2.35
N THR A 252 -15.08 27.31 2.13
CA THR A 252 -13.85 28.02 2.53
C THR A 252 -12.68 27.68 1.59
N SER A 253 -12.49 26.38 1.32
CA SER A 253 -11.49 25.80 0.42
C SER A 253 -12.17 24.67 -0.38
N PRO A 254 -12.07 24.63 -1.73
CA PRO A 254 -12.68 23.61 -2.55
C PRO A 254 -12.01 22.25 -2.31
N ARG A 255 -12.81 21.24 -1.99
CA ARG A 255 -12.35 19.88 -1.69
C ARG A 255 -13.40 18.84 -2.07
N TYR A 256 -12.96 17.63 -2.40
CA TYR A 256 -13.81 16.46 -2.37
C TYR A 256 -13.68 15.73 -1.05
N THR A 257 -14.78 15.16 -0.56
CA THR A 257 -14.79 14.20 0.54
C THR A 257 -15.47 12.90 0.12
N PHE A 258 -15.06 11.78 0.72
CA PHE A 258 -15.71 10.48 0.57
C PHE A 258 -15.58 9.66 1.86
N ALA A 259 -16.44 8.66 2.00
CA ALA A 259 -16.39 7.66 3.05
C ALA A 259 -16.76 6.28 2.47
N ALA A 260 -15.86 5.31 2.58
CA ALA A 260 -16.02 3.95 2.05
C ALA A 260 -15.85 2.92 3.17
N ASN A 261 -16.78 1.96 3.29
CA ASN A 261 -16.69 0.91 4.30
C ASN A 261 -15.83 -0.26 3.78
N ILE A 262 -14.91 -0.75 4.60
CA ILE A 262 -13.98 -1.85 4.25
C ILE A 262 -13.91 -2.90 5.37
N SER A 263 -13.52 -4.12 5.02
CA SER A 263 -13.06 -5.12 6.00
C SER A 263 -11.53 -5.10 6.02
N GLN A 264 -10.95 -4.51 7.06
CA GLN A 264 -9.50 -4.38 7.17
C GLN A 264 -8.90 -5.68 7.74
N LYS A 265 -8.17 -6.41 6.89
CA LYS A 265 -7.46 -7.65 7.23
C LYS A 265 -6.07 -7.33 7.77
N ILE A 266 -5.78 -7.73 9.01
CA ILE A 266 -4.50 -7.45 9.68
C ILE A 266 -3.84 -8.76 10.15
N ILE A 267 -2.55 -8.89 9.89
CA ILE A 267 -1.69 -9.88 10.54
C ILE A 267 -1.06 -9.20 11.77
N PRO A 268 -1.34 -9.65 13.01
CA PRO A 268 -0.87 -9.00 14.22
C PRO A 268 0.65 -8.76 14.25
N ALA A 269 1.07 -7.65 14.86
CA ALA A 269 2.47 -7.24 14.94
C ALA A 269 3.32 -8.14 15.86
N ALA A 270 2.65 -8.80 16.81
CA ALA A 270 3.21 -9.81 17.71
C ALA A 270 2.24 -10.98 17.82
N ASN A 271 2.73 -12.13 18.28
CA ASN A 271 1.87 -13.27 18.58
C ASN A 271 0.85 -12.91 19.69
N ILE A 272 -0.43 -13.22 19.44
CA ILE A 272 -1.56 -12.96 20.33
C ILE A 272 -2.08 -14.24 21.04
N THR A 273 -1.51 -15.41 20.77
CA THR A 273 -1.97 -16.73 21.26
C THR A 273 -0.92 -17.41 22.13
N ALA A 274 -1.32 -18.12 23.19
CA ALA A 274 -0.36 -18.79 24.08
C ALA A 274 0.46 -19.90 23.39
N ASP A 275 -0.09 -20.49 22.33
CA ASP A 275 0.50 -21.61 21.58
C ASP A 275 1.33 -21.18 20.34
N ASN A 276 1.53 -19.87 20.14
CA ASN A 276 2.34 -19.28 19.06
C ASN A 276 1.88 -19.67 17.64
N ARG A 277 0.58 -19.88 17.45
CA ARG A 277 0.01 -20.15 16.11
C ARG A 277 -0.12 -18.86 15.31
N ALA A 278 0.01 -18.99 13.99
CA ALA A 278 -0.22 -17.88 13.07
C ALA A 278 -1.70 -17.45 13.12
N THR A 279 -1.95 -16.14 13.14
CA THR A 279 -3.30 -15.57 13.27
C THR A 279 -3.55 -14.48 12.24
N VAL A 280 -4.82 -14.23 11.96
CA VAL A 280 -5.30 -13.11 11.17
C VAL A 280 -6.51 -12.49 11.85
N CYS A 281 -6.60 -11.18 11.82
CA CYS A 281 -7.66 -10.39 12.45
C CYS A 281 -8.40 -9.57 11.38
N PHE A 282 -9.71 -9.41 11.54
CA PHE A 282 -10.54 -8.62 10.65
C PHE A 282 -11.27 -7.53 11.44
N PHE A 283 -11.15 -6.29 10.99
CA PHE A 283 -11.97 -5.17 11.45
C PHE A 283 -13.04 -4.92 10.38
N ASN A 284 -14.21 -5.53 10.55
CA ASN A 284 -15.29 -5.54 9.55
C ASN A 284 -16.12 -4.24 9.52
N GLN A 285 -15.85 -3.31 10.44
CA GLN A 285 -16.54 -2.03 10.58
C GLN A 285 -15.59 -0.85 10.33
N THR A 286 -14.46 -1.09 9.65
CA THR A 286 -13.52 -0.03 9.29
C THR A 286 -14.08 0.83 8.17
N GLN A 287 -13.90 2.14 8.28
CA GLN A 287 -14.22 3.11 7.25
C GLN A 287 -12.95 3.82 6.80
N VAL A 288 -12.79 3.97 5.49
CA VAL A 288 -11.83 4.87 4.86
C VAL A 288 -12.54 6.19 4.65
N VAL A 289 -12.12 7.23 5.35
CA VAL A 289 -12.57 8.61 5.13
C VAL A 289 -11.45 9.35 4.43
N GLY A 290 -11.78 10.15 3.42
CA GLY A 290 -10.77 10.89 2.67
C GLY A 290 -11.24 12.28 2.29
N THR A 291 -10.29 13.22 2.33
CA THR A 291 -10.44 14.60 1.84
C THR A 291 -9.34 14.89 0.82
N LEU A 292 -9.75 15.30 -0.38
CA LEU A 292 -8.86 15.71 -1.48
C LEU A 292 -9.08 17.20 -1.73
N HIS A 293 -8.09 18.04 -1.39
CA HIS A 293 -8.16 19.46 -1.69
C HIS A 293 -7.95 19.74 -3.17
N LEU A 294 -8.53 20.83 -3.66
CA LEU A 294 -8.52 21.23 -5.07
C LEU A 294 -7.84 22.59 -5.30
N ASP A 295 -7.22 23.12 -4.24
CA ASP A 295 -6.47 24.37 -4.18
C ASP A 295 -5.05 24.14 -3.64
N ASP A 296 -4.20 25.17 -3.70
CA ASP A 296 -2.82 25.15 -3.23
C ASP A 296 -2.70 25.13 -1.68
N THR A 297 -3.65 24.53 -0.95
CA THR A 297 -3.50 24.26 0.49
C THR A 297 -2.24 23.44 0.74
N PHE A 298 -1.51 23.77 1.82
CA PHE A 298 -0.07 23.53 2.07
C PHE A 298 0.47 22.08 1.94
N ALA A 299 0.42 21.51 0.74
CA ALA A 299 0.93 20.19 0.41
C ALA A 299 2.46 20.14 0.49
N GLN A 300 2.97 19.42 1.48
CA GLN A 300 4.34 18.94 1.52
C GLN A 300 4.57 18.02 0.32
N HIS A 301 5.46 18.45 -0.56
CA HIS A 301 5.89 17.66 -1.70
C HIS A 301 6.89 16.59 -1.23
N TYR A 302 6.38 15.44 -0.82
CA TYR A 302 7.19 14.28 -0.52
C TYR A 302 7.75 13.66 -1.81
N THR A 303 9.00 13.20 -1.77
CA THR A 303 9.62 12.53 -2.91
C THR A 303 8.90 11.22 -3.22
N TYR A 304 8.21 11.16 -4.36
CA TYR A 304 7.66 9.92 -4.90
C TYR A 304 8.80 8.99 -5.32
N THR A 305 8.88 7.81 -4.69
CA THR A 305 9.90 6.78 -4.97
C THR A 305 9.34 5.59 -5.76
N GLY A 306 8.09 5.68 -6.23
CA GLY A 306 7.45 4.64 -7.02
C GLY A 306 7.96 4.57 -8.47
N ASN A 307 8.15 3.36 -8.99
CA ASN A 307 8.50 3.14 -10.41
C ASN A 307 7.27 3.13 -11.34
N ASN A 308 6.05 3.33 -10.83
CA ASN A 308 4.83 3.31 -11.62
C ASN A 308 4.63 4.65 -12.35
N ALA A 309 5.21 4.77 -13.54
CA ALA A 309 5.06 5.91 -14.44
C ALA A 309 3.65 6.02 -15.09
N SER A 310 2.65 5.31 -14.59
CA SER A 310 1.27 5.30 -15.11
C SER A 310 0.28 6.17 -14.32
N TYR A 311 0.56 6.46 -13.04
CA TYR A 311 -0.29 7.30 -12.18
C TYR A 311 0.29 8.72 -12.13
N ALA A 312 -0.55 9.74 -12.26
CA ALA A 312 -0.15 11.14 -12.08
C ALA A 312 0.00 11.46 -10.58
N LEU A 313 0.95 12.30 -10.19
CA LEU A 313 1.01 12.75 -8.78
C LEU A 313 -0.20 13.65 -8.47
N TRP A 314 -0.89 13.40 -7.36
CA TRP A 314 -1.92 14.34 -6.88
C TRP A 314 -1.24 15.66 -6.42
N PRO A 315 -1.62 16.83 -6.96
CA PRO A 315 -0.85 18.07 -6.75
C PRO A 315 -1.15 18.80 -5.43
N TYR A 316 -2.27 18.50 -4.77
CA TYR A 316 -2.81 19.29 -3.66
C TYR A 316 -2.76 18.57 -2.30
N ALA A 317 -3.30 19.20 -1.26
CA ALA A 317 -3.39 18.59 0.06
C ALA A 317 -4.34 17.37 0.06
N VAL A 318 -3.98 16.37 0.87
CA VAL A 318 -4.67 15.08 1.02
C VAL A 318 -4.69 14.72 2.49
N HIS A 319 -5.88 14.34 2.98
CA HIS A 319 -6.08 13.71 4.28
C HIS A 319 -6.83 12.39 4.07
N VAL A 320 -6.33 11.30 4.66
CA VAL A 320 -6.95 9.97 4.63
C VAL A 320 -6.93 9.39 6.03
N GLU A 321 -8.05 8.88 6.49
CA GLU A 321 -8.21 8.24 7.78
C GLU A 321 -8.77 6.83 7.57
N LEU A 322 -8.14 5.82 8.18
CA LEU A 322 -8.82 4.55 8.46
C LEU A 322 -9.31 4.63 9.89
N VAL A 323 -10.61 4.51 10.10
CA VAL A 323 -11.23 4.54 11.44
C VAL A 323 -12.00 3.24 11.62
N SER A 324 -11.79 2.56 12.76
CA SER A 324 -12.61 1.42 13.18
C SER A 324 -13.13 1.65 14.59
N PRO A 325 -14.45 1.53 14.84
CA PRO A 325 -15.00 1.59 16.18
C PRO A 325 -14.66 0.31 16.96
N GLY A 326 -14.68 0.39 18.29
CA GLY A 326 -14.64 -0.77 19.17
C GLY A 326 -15.97 -1.53 19.18
N GLY A 327 -15.99 -2.69 19.83
CA GLY A 327 -17.22 -3.46 20.02
C GLY A 327 -16.98 -4.91 20.41
N THR A 328 -18.06 -5.68 20.38
CA THR A 328 -18.03 -7.15 20.44
C THR A 328 -17.46 -7.69 19.13
N ASP A 329 -16.60 -8.73 19.21
CA ASP A 329 -15.90 -9.31 18.06
C ASP A 329 -15.09 -8.30 17.24
N THR A 330 -14.62 -7.21 17.87
CA THR A 330 -13.67 -6.26 17.26
C THR A 330 -12.29 -6.35 17.94
N PRO A 331 -11.24 -6.79 17.23
CA PRO A 331 -11.29 -7.50 15.94
C PRO A 331 -11.78 -8.95 16.06
N ALA A 332 -12.32 -9.45 14.95
CA ALA A 332 -12.60 -10.87 14.78
C ALA A 332 -11.29 -11.57 14.35
N CYS A 333 -10.61 -12.21 15.29
CA CYS A 333 -9.35 -12.92 15.02
C CYS A 333 -9.54 -14.43 14.88
N TYR A 334 -8.77 -15.04 13.99
CA TYR A 334 -8.84 -16.45 13.65
C TYR A 334 -7.44 -17.05 13.61
N TYR A 335 -7.33 -18.32 14.00
CA TYR A 335 -6.16 -19.12 13.69
C TYR A 335 -6.02 -19.29 12.18
N THR A 336 -4.77 -19.34 11.69
CA THR A 336 -4.47 -19.69 10.31
C THR A 336 -3.57 -20.91 10.24
N ASN A 337 -3.77 -21.73 9.20
CA ASN A 337 -2.90 -22.87 8.90
C ASN A 337 -2.65 -22.90 7.39
N ASN A 338 -1.38 -22.83 6.97
CA ASN A 338 -0.99 -22.71 5.56
C ASN A 338 -1.76 -21.62 4.78
N GLY A 339 -2.02 -20.48 5.45
CA GLY A 339 -2.78 -19.34 4.88
C GLY A 339 -4.30 -19.49 4.90
N VAL A 340 -4.85 -20.66 5.26
CA VAL A 340 -6.29 -20.91 5.37
C VAL A 340 -6.80 -20.42 6.73
N VAL A 341 -7.90 -19.68 6.74
CA VAL A 341 -8.60 -19.22 7.95
C VAL A 341 -9.30 -20.41 8.62
N GLY A 342 -9.05 -20.60 9.92
CA GLY A 342 -9.59 -21.68 10.74
C GLY A 342 -10.58 -21.19 11.80
N GLN A 343 -10.49 -21.77 12.99
CA GLN A 343 -11.35 -21.40 14.13
C GLN A 343 -11.09 -19.97 14.61
N GLN A 344 -12.14 -19.31 15.09
CA GLN A 344 -12.08 -18.00 15.74
C GLN A 344 -11.41 -18.11 17.12
N ILE A 345 -10.74 -17.04 17.52
CA ILE A 345 -10.14 -16.82 18.83
C ILE A 345 -11.13 -15.97 19.63
N THR A 346 -11.64 -16.50 20.73
CA THR A 346 -12.74 -15.88 21.52
C THR A 346 -12.38 -15.64 22.99
N ASP A 347 -11.20 -16.07 23.42
CA ASP A 347 -10.74 -16.09 24.81
C ASP A 347 -9.66 -15.03 25.13
N VAL A 348 -9.07 -14.41 24.10
CA VAL A 348 -7.98 -13.42 24.24
C VAL A 348 -8.49 -11.96 24.26
N PHE A 349 -9.69 -11.71 23.73
CA PHE A 349 -10.20 -10.35 23.52
C PHE A 349 -11.29 -9.97 24.51
N THR A 350 -11.23 -8.74 25.00
CA THR A 350 -12.33 -8.11 25.74
C THR A 350 -12.93 -7.01 24.86
N ALA A 351 -14.26 -7.02 24.72
CA ALA A 351 -14.96 -6.02 23.94
C ALA A 351 -14.65 -4.60 24.46
N ARG A 352 -14.44 -3.68 23.52
CA ARG A 352 -14.29 -2.25 23.80
C ARG A 352 -15.62 -1.50 23.60
N PRO A 353 -15.83 -0.35 24.26
CA PRO A 353 -16.89 0.58 23.90
C PRO A 353 -16.81 0.99 22.41
N ALA A 354 -17.93 1.41 21.82
CA ALA A 354 -17.97 1.77 20.40
C ALA A 354 -17.29 3.12 20.11
N GLU A 355 -17.21 3.97 21.14
CA GLU A 355 -16.50 5.25 21.15
C GLU A 355 -14.97 5.12 21.23
N ASP A 356 -14.45 3.95 21.65
CA ASP A 356 -13.01 3.68 21.60
C ASP A 356 -12.63 3.37 20.13
N LEU A 357 -11.87 4.26 19.49
CA LEU A 357 -11.49 4.12 18.09
C LEU A 357 -10.10 3.50 17.90
N CYS A 358 -9.91 2.84 16.76
CA CYS A 358 -8.59 2.63 16.18
C CYS A 358 -8.49 3.50 14.93
N GLN A 359 -7.35 4.17 14.76
CA GLN A 359 -7.15 5.13 13.70
C GLN A 359 -5.81 4.91 13.01
N CYS A 360 -5.77 5.16 11.70
CA CYS A 360 -4.57 5.45 10.94
C CYS A 360 -4.77 6.78 10.22
N GLU A 361 -4.10 7.84 10.67
CA GLU A 361 -4.22 9.17 10.06
C GLU A 361 -3.06 9.41 9.09
N TYR A 362 -3.38 9.76 7.84
CA TYR A 362 -2.43 10.03 6.78
C TYR A 362 -2.66 11.43 6.21
N ARG A 363 -1.66 12.31 6.28
CA ARG A 363 -1.73 13.62 5.61
C ARG A 363 -0.40 14.06 5.01
N ASN A 364 -0.49 14.83 3.94
CA ASN A 364 0.66 15.48 3.29
C ASN A 364 0.81 16.96 3.66
N TYR A 365 0.20 17.43 4.74
CA TYR A 365 0.36 18.79 5.25
C TYR A 365 0.63 18.76 6.76
N PHE A 366 0.90 19.93 7.35
CA PHE A 366 1.18 20.10 8.78
C PHE A 366 -0.10 20.36 9.59
#